data_AF-A0AA96WMV2-F1
#
_entry.id   AF-A0AA96WMV2-F1
#
_cell.length_a   1.000
_cell.length_b   1.000
_cell.length_c   1.000
_cell.angle_alpha   90.00
_cell.angle_beta   90.00
_cell.angle_gamma   90.00
#
_symmetry.space_group_name_H-M   'P 1'
#
loop_
_entity.id
_entity.type
_entity.pdbx_description
1 polymer ?
#
loop_
_entity_poly.entity_id
_entity_poly.type
_entity_poly.pdbx_seq_one_letter_code
_entity_poly.pdbx_strand_id
1 'polypeptide(L)' 'MQQPTLEPEIIEHLNPVAARMMLAALPASIREAFERRAAEIDYPIEAVLEMALASFLDSEALSFSDCKPRY' A
#
# COMPACT_ATOMS: atom_id res chain seq x y z
N MET A 1 -7.29 -36.29 0.46
CA MET A 1 -7.01 -35.25 -0.55
C MET A 1 -8.20 -34.31 -0.59
N GLN A 2 -8.20 -33.24 0.20
CA GLN A 2 -9.21 -32.18 0.06
C GLN A 2 -8.71 -31.22 -1.03
N GLN A 3 -9.48 -31.09 -2.10
CA GLN A 3 -9.24 -30.08 -3.13
C GLN A 3 -9.59 -28.71 -2.52
N PRO A 4 -8.73 -27.68 -2.66
CA PRO A 4 -9.09 -26.35 -2.21
C PRO A 4 -10.23 -25.84 -3.09
N THR A 5 -11.32 -25.41 -2.45
CA THR A 5 -12.41 -24.72 -3.14
C THR A 5 -11.84 -23.38 -3.58
N LEU A 6 -11.70 -23.17 -4.89
CA LEU A 6 -11.36 -21.88 -5.47
C LEU A 6 -12.61 -21.00 -5.41
N GLU A 7 -12.97 -20.54 -4.22
CA GLU A 7 -13.83 -19.37 -4.12
C GLU A 7 -12.99 -18.19 -4.66
N PRO A 8 -13.52 -17.40 -5.61
CA PRO A 8 -12.80 -16.21 -6.05
C PRO A 8 -12.62 -15.31 -4.83
N GLU A 9 -11.38 -15.12 -4.38
CA GLU A 9 -11.05 -14.12 -3.37
C GLU A 9 -11.55 -12.77 -3.92
N ILE A 10 -12.56 -12.21 -3.28
CA ILE A 10 -13.01 -10.86 -3.58
C ILE A 10 -11.93 -9.95 -3.01
N ILE A 11 -11.00 -9.54 -3.88
CA ILE A 11 -9.98 -8.56 -3.52
C ILE A 11 -10.67 -7.19 -3.49
N GLU A 12 -10.92 -6.70 -2.28
CA GLU A 12 -11.40 -5.33 -2.09
C GLU A 12 -10.24 -4.36 -2.31
N HIS A 13 -10.42 -3.44 -3.26
CA HIS A 13 -9.45 -2.39 -3.56
C HIS A 13 -9.82 -1.06 -2.91
N LEU A 14 -8.81 -0.27 -2.59
CA LEU A 14 -8.96 1.09 -2.08
C LEU A 14 -9.67 1.95 -3.13
N ASN A 15 -10.84 2.45 -2.74
CA ASN A 15 -11.61 3.35 -3.58
C ASN A 15 -10.83 4.66 -3.87
N PRO A 16 -10.80 5.16 -5.13
CA PRO A 16 -10.09 6.38 -5.49
C PRO A 16 -10.48 7.62 -4.67
N VAL A 17 -11.74 7.74 -4.24
CA VAL A 17 -12.21 8.83 -3.38
C VAL A 17 -11.58 8.71 -1.99
N ALA A 18 -11.55 7.52 -1.41
CA ALA A 18 -10.93 7.28 -0.11
C ALA A 18 -9.42 7.56 -0.16
N ALA A 19 -8.75 7.09 -1.22
CA ALA A 19 -7.33 7.37 -1.43
C ALA A 19 -7.02 8.87 -1.47
N ARG A 20 -7.81 9.66 -2.21
CA ARG A 20 -7.65 11.12 -2.27
C ARG A 20 -7.84 11.78 -0.91
N MET A 21 -8.82 11.33 -0.13
CA MET A 21 -9.06 11.84 1.23
C MET A 21 -7.89 11.53 2.17
N MET A 22 -7.31 10.32 2.09
CA MET A 22 -6.13 9.94 2.86
C MET A 22 -4.91 10.80 2.47
N LEU A 23 -4.64 10.94 1.18
CA LEU A 23 -3.52 11.75 0.67
C LEU A 23 -3.64 13.23 1.03
N ALA A 24 -4.87 13.76 1.11
CA ALA A 24 -5.12 15.14 1.52
C ALA A 24 -4.76 15.39 3.00
N ALA A 25 -4.85 14.35 3.84
CA ALA A 25 -4.46 14.43 5.26
C ALA A 25 -2.96 14.28 5.50
N LEU A 26 -2.19 13.83 4.50
CA LEU A 26 -0.74 13.65 4.61
C LEU A 26 0.02 14.99 4.46
N PRO A 27 1.19 15.13 5.12
CA PRO A 27 2.14 16.20 4.82
C PRO A 27 2.48 16.26 3.32
N ALA A 28 2.68 17.47 2.79
CA ALA A 28 2.92 17.70 1.37
C ALA A 28 4.08 16.85 0.81
N SER A 29 5.18 16.73 1.56
CA SER A 29 6.34 15.93 1.16
C SER A 29 6.03 14.44 0.96
N ILE A 30 5.11 13.88 1.75
CA ILE A 30 4.71 12.48 1.63
C ILE A 30 3.76 12.31 0.43
N ARG A 31 2.80 13.22 0.25
CA ARG A 31 1.91 13.20 -0.91
C ARG A 31 2.68 13.29 -2.23
N GLU A 32 3.62 14.21 -2.33
CA GLU A 32 4.49 14.36 -3.51
C GLU A 32 5.33 13.11 -3.78
N ALA A 33 5.76 12.39 -2.73
CA ALA A 33 6.47 11.13 -2.90
C ALA A 33 5.57 10.03 -3.51
N PHE A 34 4.30 9.94 -3.08
CA PHE A 34 3.32 9.04 -3.68
C PHE A 34 3.02 9.40 -5.14
N GLU A 35 2.79 10.69 -5.43
CA GLU A 35 2.54 11.18 -6.80
C GLU A 35 3.72 10.90 -7.73
N ARG A 36 4.95 11.18 -7.28
CA ARG A 36 6.16 10.88 -8.03
C ARG A 36 6.28 9.39 -8.28
N ARG A 37 6.08 8.55 -7.26
CA ARG A 37 6.17 7.10 -7.41
C ARG A 37 5.13 6.55 -8.38
N ALA A 38 3.90 7.06 -8.31
CA ALA A 38 2.82 6.71 -9.24
C ALA A 38 3.18 7.05 -10.68
N ALA A 39 3.74 8.24 -10.92
CA ALA A 39 4.21 8.64 -12.24
C ALA A 39 5.41 7.80 -12.73
N GLU A 40 6.35 7.46 -11.85
CA GLU A 40 7.54 6.66 -12.18
C GLU A 40 7.20 5.25 -12.65
N ILE A 41 6.18 4.62 -12.07
CA ILE A 41 5.79 3.24 -12.39
C ILE A 41 4.56 3.14 -13.28
N ASP A 42 3.97 4.27 -13.68
CA ASP A 42 2.75 4.40 -14.49
C ASP A 42 1.51 3.70 -13.88
N TYR A 43 1.30 3.92 -12.57
CA TYR A 43 0.18 3.33 -11.82
C TYR A 43 -0.74 4.42 -11.27
N PRO A 44 -2.04 4.13 -11.07
CA PRO A 44 -2.94 5.04 -10.39
C PRO A 44 -2.50 5.23 -8.93
N ILE A 45 -2.67 6.44 -8.42
CA ILE A 45 -2.14 6.82 -7.10
C ILE A 45 -2.75 6.01 -5.96
N GLU A 46 -4.03 5.61 -6.08
CA GLU A 46 -4.72 4.73 -5.15
C GLU A 46 -4.07 3.34 -5.07
N ALA A 47 -3.58 2.79 -6.19
CA ALA A 47 -2.90 1.51 -6.21
C ALA A 47 -1.52 1.60 -5.54
N VAL A 48 -0.79 2.71 -5.75
CA VAL A 48 0.49 2.91 -5.06
C VAL A 48 0.30 3.07 -3.55
N LEU A 49 -0.76 3.78 -3.14
CA LEU A 49 -1.11 3.92 -1.73
C LEU A 49 -1.51 2.56 -1.12
N GLU A 50 -2.36 1.80 -1.80
CA GLU A 50 -2.74 0.45 -1.40
C GLU A 50 -1.52 -0.48 -1.30
N MET A 51 -0.64 -0.50 -2.31
CA MET A 51 0.59 -1.29 -2.30
C MET A 51 1.51 -0.91 -1.13
N ALA A 52 1.63 0.37 -0.80
CA ALA A 52 2.44 0.81 0.33
C ALA A 52 1.85 0.33 1.67
N LEU A 53 0.52 0.38 1.83
CA LEU A 53 -0.16 -0.12 3.03
C LEU A 53 -0.04 -1.65 3.13
N ALA A 54 -0.34 -2.37 2.05
CA ALA A 54 -0.23 -3.83 1.98
C ALA A 54 1.20 -4.28 2.27
N SER A 55 2.19 -3.66 1.62
CA SER A 55 3.61 -3.96 1.85
C SER A 55 4.06 -3.64 3.27
N PHE A 56 3.48 -2.66 3.95
CA PHE A 56 3.82 -2.36 5.34
C PHE A 56 3.17 -3.34 6.33
N LEU A 57 1.95 -3.79 6.03
CA LEU A 57 1.18 -4.72 6.87
C LEU A 57 1.56 -6.19 6.65
N ASP A 58 2.23 -6.50 5.56
CA ASP A 58 2.81 -7.81 5.32
C ASP A 58 3.86 -8.14 6.39
N SER A 59 3.59 -9.20 7.17
CA SER A 59 4.47 -9.66 8.25
C SER A 59 5.82 -10.18 7.75
N GLU A 60 5.92 -10.52 6.47
CA GLU A 60 7.17 -10.94 5.84
C GLU A 60 7.93 -9.76 5.22
N ALA A 61 7.34 -8.56 5.18
CA ALA A 61 8.04 -7.37 4.75
C ALA A 61 9.09 -6.94 5.78
N LEU A 62 10.24 -6.48 5.28
CA LEU A 62 11.33 -5.97 6.10
C LEU A 62 10.81 -4.87 7.03
N SER A 63 10.80 -5.15 8.32
CA SER A 63 10.27 -4.25 9.34
C SER A 63 11.40 -3.47 10.01
N PHE A 64 11.05 -2.37 10.68
CA PHE A 64 12.00 -1.65 11.56
C PHE A 64 12.61 -2.55 12.66
N SER A 65 11.98 -3.67 13.00
CA SER A 65 12.51 -4.68 13.93
C SER A 65 13.76 -5.37 13.39
N ASP A 66 13.89 -5.50 12.07
CA ASP A 66 15.09 -6.01 11.39
C ASP A 66 16.22 -4.99 11.40
N CYS A 67 15.85 -3.70 11.39
CA CYS A 67 16.75 -2.57 11.56
C CYS A 67 16.91 -2.19 13.04
N LYS A 68 17.28 -3.13 13.93
CA LYS A 68 17.54 -2.92 15.38
C LYS A 68 17.77 -1.43 15.75
N PRO A 69 16.71 -0.68 16.11
CA PRO A 69 16.85 0.74 16.34
C PRO A 69 17.67 0.91 17.61
N ARG A 70 18.83 1.55 17.49
CA ARG A 70 19.58 2.02 18.66
C ARG A 70 18.88 3.26 19.19
N TYR A 71 17.92 3.06 20.09
CA TYR A 71 17.55 4.09 21.06
C TYR A 71 18.63 4.17 22.13
#